data_AF-A0A0G0MM46-F1
#
_entry.id   AF-A0A0G0MM46-F1
#
_cell.length_a   1.000
_cell.length_b   1.000
_cell.length_c   1.000
_cell.angle_alpha   90.00
_cell.angle_beta   90.00
_cell.angle_gamma   90.00
#
_symmetry.space_group_name_H-M   'P 1'
#
loop_
_entity.id
_entity.type
_entity.pdbx_description
1 polymer ?
#
loop_
_entity_poly.entity_id
_entity_poly.type
_entity_poly.pdbx_seq_one_letter_code
_entity_poly.pdbx_strand_id
1 'polypeptide(L)' 'MSIIVKAKDKDTTDAIIRRFQKLVAQEGVIQQYREREFYKKNSLKRQEKIAEKRRKIKRARRQSL' A
#
# COMPACT_ATOMS: atom_id res chain seq x y z
N MET A 1 13.16 -4.40 3.08
CA MET A 1 12.35 -3.94 4.23
C MET A 1 11.71 -5.17 4.86
N SER A 2 11.99 -5.43 6.13
CA SER A 2 11.35 -6.50 6.89
C SER A 2 10.22 -5.91 7.74
N ILE A 3 9.00 -6.40 7.57
CA ILE A 3 7.87 -6.03 8.44
C ILE A 3 7.84 -7.03 9.59
N ILE A 4 8.01 -6.55 10.81
CA ILE A 4 8.06 -7.38 12.03
C ILE A 4 6.84 -7.03 12.88
N VAL A 5 6.05 -8.06 13.23
CA VAL A 5 4.93 -7.93 14.17
C VAL A 5 5.20 -8.86 15.34
N LYS A 6 5.30 -8.29 16.54
CA LYS A 6 5.44 -9.06 17.78
C LYS A 6 4.06 -9.33 18.38
N ALA A 7 3.83 -10.56 18.81
CA ALA A 7 2.63 -10.94 19.55
C ALA A 7 2.66 -10.32 20.96
N LYS A 8 1.48 -10.00 21.50
CA LYS A 8 1.30 -9.67 22.92
C LYS A 8 0.46 -10.74 23.59
N ASP A 9 0.52 -10.82 24.92
CA ASP A 9 -0.07 -11.90 25.71
C ASP A 9 -1.59 -12.08 25.55
N LYS A 10 -2.31 -11.05 25.10
CA LYS A 10 -3.77 -11.07 24.90
C LYS A 10 -4.19 -11.13 23.43
N ASP A 11 -3.25 -11.25 22.50
CA ASP A 11 -3.57 -11.25 21.07
C ASP A 11 -3.97 -12.64 20.58
N THR A 12 -5.12 -12.73 19.91
CA THR A 12 -5.46 -13.90 19.11
C THR A 12 -4.61 -13.94 17.84
N THR A 13 -4.31 -15.14 17.34
CA THR A 13 -3.57 -15.35 16.08
C THR A 13 -4.13 -14.51 14.92
N ASP A 14 -5.46 -14.47 14.75
CA ASP A 14 -6.10 -13.70 13.69
C ASP A 14 -5.87 -12.19 13.81
N ALA A 15 -5.83 -11.66 15.03
CA ALA A 15 -5.56 -10.24 15.27
C ALA A 15 -4.13 -9.88 14.83
N ILE A 16 -3.17 -10.78 15.06
CA ILE A 16 -1.77 -10.61 14.63
C ILE A 16 -1.68 -10.61 13.10
N ILE A 17 -2.33 -11.58 12.44
CA ILE A 17 -2.36 -11.67 10.97
C ILE A 17 -2.95 -10.41 10.35
N ARG A 18 -4.09 -9.92 10.87
CA ARG A 18 -4.73 -8.70 10.38
C ARG A 18 -3.84 -7.47 10.54
N ARG A 19 -3.14 -7.33 11.66
CA ARG A 19 -2.19 -6.23 11.87
C ARG A 19 -1.01 -6.31 10.91
N PHE A 20 -0.46 -7.51 10.70
CA PHE A 20 0.60 -7.72 9.72
C PHE A 20 0.13 -7.33 8.31
N GLN A 21 -1.03 -7.81 7.86
CA GLN A 21 -1.60 -7.45 6.56
C GLN A 21 -1.81 -5.95 6.42
N LYS A 22 -2.30 -5.27 7.47
CA LYS A 22 -2.47 -3.82 7.49
C LYS A 22 -1.13 -3.09 7.33
N LEU A 23 -0.09 -3.52 8.04
CA LEU A 23 1.25 -2.94 7.92
C LEU A 23 1.86 -3.18 6.53
N VAL A 24 1.70 -4.37 5.96
CA VAL A 24 2.12 -4.68 4.58
C VAL A 24 1.44 -3.77 3.56
N ALA A 25 0.14 -3.53 3.73
CA ALA A 25 -0.62 -2.64 2.87
C ALA A 25 -0.21 -1.16 3.05
N GLN A 26 0.04 -0.72 4.29
CA GLN A 26 0.48 0.65 4.59
C GLN A 26 1.87 0.95 4.03
N GLU A 27 2.80 0.02 4.18
CA GLU A 27 4.17 0.16 3.66
C GLU A 27 4.21 0.07 2.13
N GLY A 28 3.18 -0.50 1.51
CA GLY A 28 3.04 -0.58 0.06
C GLY A 28 4.07 -1.50 -0.60
N VAL A 29 4.67 -2.43 0.15
CA VAL A 29 5.76 -3.31 -0.32
C VAL A 29 5.36 -4.07 -1.59
N ILE A 30 4.14 -4.59 -1.65
CA ILE A 30 3.62 -5.33 -2.82
C ILE A 30 3.56 -4.43 -4.05
N GLN A 31 3.09 -3.18 -3.88
CA GLN A 31 3.00 -2.22 -4.97
C GLN A 31 4.39 -1.82 -5.48
N GLN A 32 5.33 -1.57 -4.57
CA GLN A 32 6.72 -1.27 -4.92
C GLN A 32 7.38 -2.41 -5.70
N TYR A 33 7.11 -3.66 -5.32
CA TYR A 33 7.66 -4.83 -6.00
C TYR A 33 7.15 -4.89 -7.45
N ARG A 34 5.84 -4.74 -7.67
CA ARG A 34 5.23 -4.71 -9.01
C ARG A 34 5.73 -3.56 -9.88
N GLU A 35 5.97 -2.39 -9.29
CA GLU A 35 6.50 -1.24 -10.03
C GLU A 35 7.97 -1.40 -10.45
N ARG A 36 8.73 -2.24 -9.72
CA ARG A 36 10.15 -2.51 -9.96
C ARG A 36 10.40 -3.79 -10.75
N GLU A 37 9.38 -4.63 -10.93
CA GLU A 37 9.46 -5.91 -11.64
C GLU A 37 9.98 -5.74 -13.07
N PHE A 38 9.60 -4.65 -13.74
CA PHE A 38 10.04 -4.33 -15.10
C PHE A 38 10.55 -2.90 -15.21
N TYR A 39 11.50 -2.67 -16.12
CA TYR A 39 11.90 -1.30 -16.46
C TYR A 39 10.73 -0.56 -17.10
N LYS A 40 10.43 0.63 -16.55
CA LYS A 40 9.51 1.61 -17.15
C LYS A 40 10.26 2.90 -17.41
N LYS A 41 10.04 3.49 -18.59
CA LYS A 41 10.54 4.82 -18.93
C LYS A 41 10.05 5.84 -17.90
N ASN A 42 10.89 6.84 -17.59
CA ASN A 42 10.56 7.88 -16.61
C ASN A 42 9.27 8.65 -16.93
N SER A 43 8.92 8.82 -18.21
CA SER A 43 7.66 9.44 -18.63
C SER A 43 6.44 8.61 -18.21
N LEU A 44 6.48 7.29 -18.39
CA LEU A 44 5.39 6.39 -17.99
C LEU A 44 5.22 6.37 -16.48
N LYS A 45 6.33 6.35 -15.71
CA LYS A 45 6.28 6.46 -14.24
C LYS A 45 5.62 7.76 -13.78
N ARG A 46 5.90 8.88 -14.45
CA ARG A 46 5.26 10.19 -14.15
C ARG A 46 3.76 10.16 -14.47
N GLN A 47 3.39 9.59 -15.62
CA GLN A 47 2.00 9.46 -16.04
C GLN A 47 1.16 8.61 -15.06
N GLU A 48 1.69 7.45 -14.64
CA GLU A 48 1.04 6.57 -13.66
C GLU A 48 0.82 7.29 -12.32
N LYS A 49 1.84 7.98 -11.80
CA LYS A 49 1.75 8.77 -10.55
C LYS A 49 0.67 9.86 -10.61
N ILE A 50 0.59 10.60 -11.72
CA ILE A 50 -0.43 11.64 -11.90
C ILE A 50 -1.83 11.02 -11.95
N ALA A 51 -1.99 9.91 -12.67
CA ALA A 51 -3.26 9.19 -12.77
C ALA A 51 -3.73 8.68 -11.40
N GLU A 52 -2.82 8.11 -10.60
CA GLU A 52 -3.10 7.64 -9.24
C GLU A 52 -3.53 8.81 -8.33
N LYS A 53 -2.81 9.93 -8.35
CA LYS A 53 -3.16 11.13 -7.57
C LYS A 53 -4.56 11.64 -7.93
N ARG A 54 -4.88 11.73 -9.23
CA ARG A 54 -6.22 12.12 -9.70
C ARG A 54 -7.31 11.16 -9.19
N ARG A 55 -7.07 9.85 -9.23
CA ARG A 55 -7.99 8.83 -8.69
C ARG A 55 -8.22 9.01 -7.19
N LYS A 56 -7.17 9.26 -6.40
CA LYS A 56 -7.27 9.50 -4.95
C LYS A 56 -8.09 10.74 -4.63
N ILE A 57 -7.85 11.86 -5.33
CA ILE A 57 -8.62 13.10 -5.15
C ILE A 57 -10.10 12.88 -5.50
N LYS A 58 -10.40 12.21 -6.62
CA LYS A 58 -11.79 11.91 -7.01
C LYS A 58 -12.51 11.05 -5.97
N ARG A 59 -11.83 10.06 -5.38
CA ARG A 59 -12.38 9.22 -4.31
C ARG A 59 -12.66 10.02 -3.04
N ALA A 60 -11.72 10.87 -2.61
CA ALA A 60 -11.91 11.71 -1.43
C ALA A 60 -13.10 12.67 -1.59
N ARG A 61 -13.22 13.32 -2.76
CA ARG A 61 -14.36 14.19 -3.08
C ARG A 61 -15.71 13.46 -3.06
N ARG A 62 -15.74 12.18 -3.47
CA ARG A 62 -16.97 11.37 -3.42
C ARG A 62 -17.34 10.98 -1.99
N GLN A 63 -16.37 10.83 -1.10
CA GLN A 63 -16.62 10.48 0.31
C GLN A 63 -17.04 11.69 1.16
N SER A 64 -16.74 12.91 0.71
CA SER A 64 -17.14 14.16 1.36
C SER A 64 -18.50 14.72 0.91
N LEU A 65 -19.18 14.03 -0.01
CA LEU A 65 -20.57 14.27 -0.44
C LEU A 65 -21.47 13.23 0.23
#